data_AF-A0A5D8YP03-F1
#
_entry.id   AF-A0A5D8YP03-F1
#
_cell.length_a   1.000
_cell.length_b   1.000
_cell.length_c   1.000
_cell.angle_alpha   90.00
_cell.angle_beta   90.00
_cell.angle_gamma   90.00
#
_symmetry.space_group_name_H-M   'P 1'
#
loop_
_entity.id
_entity.type
_entity.pdbx_description
1 polymer ?
#
loop_
_entity_poly.entity_id
_entity_poly.type
_entity_poly.pdbx_seq_one_letter_code
_entity_poly.pdbx_strand_id
1 'polypeptide(L)'
;MECLTEKDKIAATVNEAKEVSFREKTHALTTDEQINSFLDKILEFKQLLHKKTTEIETFCEKLEALTWFNKIDEDSLKLLNDLIAATRDWHNTLVRQFLKMNKLLEKGIATKDIKSFKHAIDDLRESADDLESVFFHLPQNHDFQETTKELQLV
;
A
#
# COMPACT_ATOMS: atom_id res chain seq x y z
N MET A 1 -12.42 -68.75 -20.80
CA MET A 1 -13.68 -67.98 -20.60
C MET A 1 -13.35 -66.61 -19.97
N GLU A 2 -12.26 -65.95 -20.40
CA GLU A 2 -11.69 -64.77 -19.72
C GLU A 2 -11.94 -63.44 -20.47
N CYS A 3 -12.22 -63.45 -21.78
CA CYS A 3 -12.41 -62.21 -22.56
C CYS A 3 -13.72 -61.44 -22.28
N LEU A 4 -14.74 -62.07 -21.71
CA LEU A 4 -16.02 -61.40 -21.43
C LEU A 4 -15.89 -60.43 -20.25
N THR A 5 -15.16 -60.81 -19.21
CA THR A 5 -14.97 -59.99 -18.01
C THR A 5 -14.02 -58.80 -18.23
N GLU A 6 -13.03 -58.95 -19.10
CA GLU A 6 -12.12 -57.86 -19.48
C GLU A 6 -12.83 -56.81 -20.33
N LYS A 7 -13.68 -57.23 -21.28
CA LYS A 7 -14.47 -56.34 -22.13
C LYS A 7 -15.47 -55.52 -21.31
N ASP A 8 -16.13 -56.14 -20.34
CA ASP A 8 -17.06 -55.45 -19.44
C ASP A 8 -16.35 -54.42 -18.56
N LYS A 9 -15.15 -54.74 -18.06
CA LYS A 9 -14.30 -53.78 -17.34
C LYS A 9 -13.89 -52.59 -18.22
N ILE A 10 -13.45 -52.85 -19.45
CA ILE A 10 -13.10 -51.79 -20.40
C ILE A 10 -14.33 -50.91 -20.71
N ALA A 11 -15.50 -51.51 -20.91
CA ALA A 11 -16.74 -50.77 -21.16
C ALA A 11 -17.14 -49.89 -19.97
N ALA A 12 -17.01 -50.39 -18.75
CA ALA A 12 -17.25 -49.63 -17.53
C ALA A 12 -16.29 -48.42 -17.43
N THR A 13 -14.99 -48.65 -17.65
CA THR A 13 -13.99 -47.57 -17.63
C THR A 13 -14.22 -46.53 -18.73
N VAL A 14 -14.64 -46.94 -19.93
CA VAL A 14 -14.98 -46.01 -21.02
C VAL A 14 -16.19 -45.15 -20.66
N ASN A 15 -17.21 -45.72 -20.01
CA ASN A 15 -18.37 -44.96 -19.57
C ASN A 15 -18.02 -43.97 -18.45
N GLU A 16 -17.20 -44.39 -17.49
CA GLU A 16 -16.70 -43.52 -16.43
C GLU A 16 -15.86 -42.37 -17.00
N ALA A 17 -14.96 -42.65 -17.94
CA ALA A 17 -14.16 -41.63 -18.63
C ALA A 17 -15.04 -40.63 -19.42
N LYS A 18 -16.13 -41.10 -20.03
CA LYS A 18 -17.10 -40.22 -20.73
C LYS A 18 -17.84 -39.31 -19.76
N GLU A 19 -18.30 -39.83 -18.62
CA GLU A 19 -18.96 -39.02 -17.59
C GLU A 19 -18.02 -37.97 -17.01
N VAL A 20 -16.78 -38.36 -16.66
CA VAL A 20 -15.77 -37.42 -16.17
C VAL A 20 -15.47 -36.36 -17.24
N SER A 21 -15.25 -36.76 -18.50
CA SER A 21 -14.99 -35.81 -19.58
C SER A 21 -16.16 -34.85 -19.83
N PHE A 22 -17.40 -35.34 -19.74
CA PHE A 22 -18.59 -34.50 -19.90
C PHE A 22 -18.74 -33.51 -18.74
N ARG A 23 -18.48 -33.95 -17.50
CA ARG A 23 -18.49 -33.08 -16.33
C ARG A 23 -17.46 -31.97 -16.42
N GLU A 24 -16.20 -32.28 -16.77
CA GLU A 24 -15.15 -31.26 -16.94
C GLU A 24 -15.47 -30.25 -18.06
N LYS A 25 -16.16 -30.69 -19.13
CA LYS A 25 -16.59 -29.82 -20.23
C LYS A 25 -17.80 -28.94 -19.88
N THR A 26 -18.63 -29.37 -18.94
CA THR A 26 -19.86 -28.65 -18.54
C THR A 26 -19.67 -27.82 -17.29
N HIS A 27 -18.71 -28.18 -16.43
CA HIS A 27 -18.36 -27.47 -15.21
C HIS A 27 -16.93 -26.97 -15.37
N ALA A 28 -16.77 -25.89 -16.12
CA ALA A 28 -15.48 -25.23 -16.23
C ALA A 28 -14.97 -24.89 -14.83
N LEU A 29 -13.68 -25.15 -14.60
CA LEU A 29 -13.00 -24.91 -13.31
C LEU A 29 -13.13 -23.46 -12.83
N THR A 30 -13.38 -22.56 -13.79
CA THR A 30 -13.72 -21.15 -13.58
C THR A 30 -14.78 -20.75 -14.61
N THR A 31 -15.82 -20.05 -14.17
CA THR A 31 -16.74 -19.35 -15.09
C THR A 31 -16.27 -17.93 -15.37
N ASP A 32 -16.74 -17.33 -16.47
CA ASP A 32 -16.47 -15.92 -16.76
C ASP A 32 -16.95 -15.01 -15.62
N GLU A 33 -18.07 -15.32 -14.96
CA GLU A 33 -18.52 -14.54 -13.80
C GLU A 33 -17.54 -14.62 -12.62
N GLN A 34 -16.94 -15.80 -12.37
CA GLN A 34 -15.97 -15.96 -11.29
C GLN A 34 -14.68 -15.20 -11.58
N ILE A 35 -14.20 -15.25 -12.83
CA ILE A 35 -13.02 -14.49 -13.28
C ILE A 35 -13.30 -12.99 -13.17
N ASN A 36 -14.44 -12.53 -13.69
CA ASN A 36 -14.82 -11.13 -13.64
C ASN A 36 -14.92 -10.63 -12.19
N SER A 37 -15.58 -11.38 -11.31
CA SER A 37 -15.67 -11.01 -9.89
C SER A 37 -14.29 -10.91 -9.21
N PHE A 38 -13.36 -11.79 -9.56
CA PHE A 38 -12.00 -11.72 -9.04
C PHE A 38 -11.25 -10.48 -9.56
N LEU A 39 -11.37 -10.18 -10.85
CA LEU A 39 -10.76 -9.00 -11.46
C LEU A 39 -11.35 -7.70 -10.89
N ASP A 40 -12.66 -7.65 -10.67
CA ASP A 40 -13.34 -6.51 -10.05
C ASP A 40 -12.79 -6.24 -8.65
N LYS A 41 -12.59 -7.28 -7.82
CA LYS A 41 -11.97 -7.10 -6.50
C LYS A 41 -10.53 -6.60 -6.57
N ILE A 42 -9.78 -7.01 -7.58
CA ILE A 42 -8.43 -6.45 -7.81
C ILE A 42 -8.54 -4.97 -8.17
N LEU A 43 -9.49 -4.58 -9.02
CA LEU A 43 -9.70 -3.18 -9.40
C LEU A 43 -10.11 -2.32 -8.21
N GLU A 44 -11.06 -2.79 -7.39
CA GLU A 44 -11.46 -2.14 -6.14
C GLU A 44 -10.27 -1.94 -5.19
N PHE A 45 -9.44 -2.97 -5.04
CA PHE A 45 -8.24 -2.90 -4.21
C PHE A 45 -7.24 -1.85 -4.72
N LYS A 46 -7.02 -1.76 -6.05
CA LYS A 46 -6.17 -0.73 -6.65
C LYS A 46 -6.72 0.67 -6.42
N GLN A 47 -8.03 0.86 -6.57
CA GLN A 47 -8.67 2.15 -6.29
C GLN A 47 -8.53 2.56 -4.83
N LEU A 48 -8.66 1.61 -3.90
CA LEU A 48 -8.45 1.86 -2.48
C LEU A 48 -7.00 2.29 -2.19
N LEU A 49 -6.01 1.62 -2.79
CA LEU A 49 -4.61 2.00 -2.66
C LEU A 49 -4.34 3.39 -3.22
N HIS A 50 -4.88 3.69 -4.40
CA HIS A 50 -4.73 5.01 -5.01
C HIS A 50 -5.30 6.11 -4.13
N LYS A 51 -6.53 5.94 -3.63
CA LYS A 51 -7.16 6.89 -2.70
C LYS A 51 -6.30 7.13 -1.46
N LYS A 52 -5.80 6.06 -0.83
CA LYS A 52 -4.94 6.17 0.35
C LYS A 52 -3.61 6.86 0.05
N THR A 53 -3.04 6.59 -1.11
CA THR A 53 -1.79 7.22 -1.56
C THR A 53 -1.99 8.73 -1.68
N THR A 54 -3.04 9.15 -2.39
CA THR A 54 -3.38 10.57 -2.54
C THR A 54 -3.71 11.25 -1.21
N GLU A 55 -4.42 10.58 -0.29
CA GLU A 55 -4.67 11.10 1.05
C GLU A 55 -3.38 11.39 1.83
N ILE A 56 -2.37 10.50 1.70
CA ILE A 56 -1.05 10.69 2.32
C ILE A 56 -0.31 11.84 1.65
N GLU A 57 -0.21 11.85 0.32
CA GLU A 57 0.46 12.91 -0.46
C GLU A 57 -0.10 14.29 -0.12
N THR A 58 -1.44 14.44 -0.12
CA THR A 58 -2.10 15.71 0.28
C THR A 58 -1.82 16.09 1.74
N PHE A 59 -1.58 15.12 2.62
CA PHE A 59 -1.20 15.42 3.99
C PHE A 59 0.25 15.86 4.10
N CYS A 60 1.17 15.22 3.36
CA CYS A 60 2.56 15.64 3.26
C CYS A 60 2.68 17.09 2.77
N GLU A 61 1.92 17.47 1.73
CA GLU A 61 1.85 18.87 1.25
C GLU A 61 1.45 19.86 2.36
N LYS A 62 0.55 19.46 3.27
CA LYS A 62 0.16 20.29 4.42
C LYS A 62 1.26 20.39 5.45
N LEU A 63 1.98 19.29 5.72
CA LEU A 63 3.14 19.31 6.63
C LEU A 63 4.25 20.20 6.08
N GLU A 64 4.55 20.09 4.78
CA GLU A 64 5.50 20.95 4.09
C GLU A 64 5.08 22.43 4.16
N ALA A 65 3.81 22.74 3.95
CA ALA A 65 3.34 24.12 4.07
C ALA A 65 3.58 24.72 5.47
N LEU A 66 3.56 23.91 6.53
CA LEU A 66 3.83 24.36 7.89
C LEU A 66 5.29 24.76 8.10
N THR A 67 6.26 24.19 7.35
CA THR A 67 7.68 24.51 7.53
C THR A 67 8.01 25.96 7.16
N TRP A 68 7.13 26.65 6.43
CA TRP A 68 7.27 28.05 6.06
C TRP A 68 6.81 29.03 7.14
N PHE A 69 6.22 28.55 8.23
CA PHE A 69 5.73 29.40 9.31
C PHE A 69 6.89 29.97 10.14
N ASN A 70 6.86 31.27 10.37
CA ASN A 70 7.85 32.00 11.13
C ASN A 70 7.24 32.56 12.42
N LYS A 71 8.06 32.71 13.47
CA LYS A 71 7.65 33.30 14.77
C LYS A 71 6.52 32.52 15.46
N ILE A 72 6.72 31.21 15.58
CA ILE A 72 5.81 30.30 16.27
C ILE A 72 6.02 30.42 17.78
N ASP A 73 4.92 30.51 18.54
CA ASP A 73 4.92 30.56 20.00
C ASP A 73 4.98 29.16 20.64
N GLU A 74 5.22 29.11 21.95
CA GLU A 74 5.43 27.85 22.67
C GLU A 74 4.23 26.89 22.59
N ASP A 75 3.01 27.41 22.63
CA ASP A 75 1.81 26.57 22.56
C ASP A 75 1.64 25.96 21.16
N SER A 76 1.94 26.73 20.10
CA SER A 76 1.97 26.21 18.74
C SER A 76 3.11 25.18 18.53
N LEU A 77 4.27 25.34 19.18
CA LEU A 77 5.33 24.32 19.17
C LEU A 77 4.87 23.01 19.84
N LYS A 78 4.10 23.07 20.92
CA LYS A 78 3.51 21.87 21.54
C LYS A 78 2.55 21.17 20.57
N LEU A 79 1.69 21.93 19.88
CA LEU A 79 0.79 21.37 18.86
C LEU A 79 1.55 20.73 17.69
N LEU A 80 2.66 21.33 17.26
CA LEU A 80 3.52 20.75 16.22
C LEU A 80 4.16 19.43 16.68
N ASN A 81 4.64 19.38 17.92
CA ASN A 81 5.17 18.14 18.49
C ASN A 81 4.11 17.03 18.55
N ASP A 82 2.88 17.35 18.98
CA ASP A 82 1.78 16.40 18.99
C ASP A 82 1.39 15.93 17.57
N LEU A 83 1.41 16.85 16.59
CA LEU A 83 1.19 16.53 15.18
C LEU A 83 2.27 15.58 14.63
N ILE A 84 3.55 15.82 14.93
CA ILE A 84 4.66 14.95 14.53
C ILE A 84 4.50 13.55 15.13
N ALA A 85 4.16 13.48 16.43
CA ALA A 85 3.92 12.21 17.10
C ALA A 85 2.75 11.43 16.45
N ALA A 86 1.62 12.08 16.23
CA ALA A 86 0.47 11.48 15.56
C ALA A 86 0.79 11.03 14.12
N THR A 87 1.60 11.79 13.40
CA THR A 87 2.05 11.46 12.04
C THR A 87 2.93 10.21 12.04
N ARG A 88 3.86 10.10 12.98
CA ARG A 88 4.72 8.90 13.15
C ARG A 88 3.90 7.66 13.49
N ASP A 89 2.89 7.79 14.35
CA ASP A 89 1.97 6.70 14.66
C ASP A 89 1.13 6.25 13.46
N TRP A 90 0.69 7.21 12.65
CA TRP A 90 0.01 6.94 11.40
C TRP A 90 0.93 6.20 10.41
N HIS A 91 2.15 6.69 10.19
CA HIS A 91 3.18 6.03 9.40
C HIS A 91 3.40 4.57 9.84
N ASN A 92 3.60 4.32 11.14
CA ASN A 92 3.80 2.98 11.68
C ASN A 92 2.60 2.04 11.42
N THR A 93 1.39 2.59 11.44
CA THR A 93 0.17 1.85 11.09
C THR A 93 0.12 1.52 9.60
N LEU A 94 0.50 2.44 8.73
CA LEU A 94 0.55 2.23 7.28
C LEU A 94 1.62 1.21 6.88
N VAL A 95 2.82 1.26 7.49
CA VAL A 95 3.87 0.25 7.27
C VAL A 95 3.36 -1.15 7.56
N ARG A 96 2.64 -1.34 8.68
CA ARG A 96 2.03 -2.64 9.03
C ARG A 96 0.98 -3.09 8.01
N GLN A 97 0.23 -2.15 7.42
CA GLN A 97 -0.71 -2.46 6.34
C GLN A 97 0.03 -2.88 5.07
N PHE A 98 1.08 -2.14 4.68
CA PHE A 98 1.93 -2.46 3.54
C PHE A 98 2.54 -3.87 3.64
N LEU A 99 3.10 -4.24 4.80
CA LEU A 99 3.73 -5.56 4.99
C LEU A 99 2.75 -6.73 4.76
N LYS A 100 1.46 -6.53 5.06
CA LYS A 100 0.43 -7.55 4.79
C LYS A 100 0.21 -7.79 3.28
N MET A 101 0.63 -6.85 2.43
CA MET A 101 0.48 -6.89 0.98
C MET A 101 1.66 -7.56 0.28
N ASN A 102 2.73 -7.96 0.99
CA ASN A 102 3.91 -8.61 0.40
C ASN A 102 3.56 -9.85 -0.43
N LYS A 103 2.60 -10.67 0.03
CA LYS A 103 2.12 -11.84 -0.72
C LYS A 103 1.46 -11.47 -2.06
N LEU A 104 0.85 -10.28 -2.16
CA LEU A 104 0.27 -9.78 -3.40
C LEU A 104 1.36 -9.28 -4.36
N LEU A 105 2.40 -8.63 -3.81
CA LEU A 105 3.60 -8.23 -4.56
C LEU A 105 4.30 -9.44 -5.18
N GLU A 106 4.54 -10.50 -4.40
CA GLU A 106 5.16 -11.75 -4.86
C GLU A 106 4.38 -12.40 -6.01
N LYS A 107 3.06 -12.23 -6.01
CA LYS A 107 2.16 -12.75 -7.04
C LYS A 107 1.97 -11.81 -8.23
N GLY A 108 2.62 -10.65 -8.25
CA GLY A 108 2.49 -9.65 -9.32
C GLY A 108 1.14 -8.93 -9.36
N ILE A 109 0.35 -8.97 -8.27
CA ILE A 109 -0.97 -8.35 -8.19
C ILE A 109 -0.83 -6.91 -7.71
N ALA A 110 -1.36 -5.96 -8.48
CA ALA A 110 -1.39 -4.52 -8.13
C ALA A 110 0.00 -3.94 -7.76
N THR A 111 1.07 -4.47 -8.35
CA THR A 111 2.45 -4.16 -7.94
C THR A 111 2.78 -2.66 -8.02
N LYS A 112 2.31 -1.97 -9.06
CA LYS A 112 2.55 -0.53 -9.24
C LYS A 112 1.88 0.27 -8.13
N ASP A 113 0.62 -0.03 -7.83
CA ASP A 113 -0.19 0.69 -6.84
C ASP A 113 0.35 0.45 -5.43
N ILE A 114 0.74 -0.78 -5.09
CA ILE A 114 1.36 -1.11 -3.79
C ILE A 114 2.71 -0.40 -3.64
N LYS A 115 3.54 -0.32 -4.70
CA LYS A 115 4.80 0.43 -4.66
C LYS A 115 4.57 1.93 -4.49
N SER A 116 3.60 2.50 -5.19
CA SER A 116 3.25 3.92 -5.06
C SER A 116 2.78 4.23 -3.64
N PHE A 117 1.95 3.35 -3.06
CA PHE A 117 1.54 3.46 -1.66
C PHE A 117 2.73 3.37 -0.69
N LYS A 118 3.72 2.50 -0.94
CA LYS A 118 4.95 2.46 -0.14
C LYS A 118 5.73 3.79 -0.22
N HIS A 119 5.88 4.35 -1.41
CA HIS A 119 6.57 5.63 -1.58
C HIS A 119 5.90 6.74 -0.79
N ALA A 120 4.57 6.88 -0.89
CA ALA A 120 3.85 7.86 -0.07
C ALA A 120 4.03 7.64 1.44
N ILE A 121 4.11 6.38 1.91
CA ILE A 121 4.43 6.09 3.33
C ILE A 121 5.84 6.60 3.68
N ASP A 122 6.83 6.34 2.83
CA ASP A 122 8.20 6.80 3.06
C ASP A 122 8.24 8.34 3.10
N ASP A 123 7.56 9.01 2.17
CA ASP A 123 7.46 10.49 2.09
C ASP A 123 6.75 11.09 3.32
N LEU A 124 5.76 10.39 3.89
CA LEU A 124 5.09 10.82 5.13
C LEU A 124 6.04 10.86 6.32
N ARG A 125 6.96 9.89 6.39
CA ARG A 125 7.98 9.88 7.44
C ARG A 125 8.96 11.03 7.25
N GLU A 126 9.44 11.22 6.02
CA GLU A 126 10.36 12.31 5.69
C GLU A 126 9.75 13.67 6.01
N SER A 127 8.50 13.90 5.61
CA SER A 127 7.77 15.15 5.91
C SER A 127 7.65 15.43 7.41
N ALA A 128 7.48 14.40 8.24
CA ALA A 128 7.42 14.54 9.69
C ALA A 128 8.80 14.84 10.29
N ASP A 129 9.85 14.18 9.79
CA ASP A 129 11.23 14.37 10.24
C ASP A 129 11.75 15.77 9.82
N ASP A 130 11.37 16.25 8.63
CA ASP A 130 11.66 17.61 8.16
C ASP A 130 10.99 18.67 9.04
N LEU A 131 9.70 18.47 9.35
CA LEU A 131 8.97 19.37 10.23
C LEU A 131 9.60 19.44 11.62
N GLU A 132 10.01 18.30 12.17
CA GLU A 132 10.74 18.24 13.45
C GLU A 132 12.08 18.97 13.36
N SER A 133 12.82 18.75 12.27
CA SER A 133 14.11 19.39 12.03
C SER A 133 14.00 20.91 12.00
N VAL A 134 13.04 21.45 11.24
CA VAL A 134 12.82 22.90 11.07
C VAL A 134 12.50 23.59 12.38
N PHE A 135 11.65 22.99 13.23
CA PHE A 135 11.15 23.66 14.43
C PHE A 135 11.92 23.34 15.72
N PHE A 136 12.58 22.18 15.81
CA PHE A 136 13.21 21.74 17.06
C PHE A 136 14.72 21.55 16.95
N HIS A 137 15.27 21.20 15.78
CA HIS A 137 16.70 20.92 15.64
C HIS A 137 17.49 22.09 15.06
N LEU A 138 17.11 22.60 13.88
CA LEU A 138 17.80 23.69 13.20
C LEU A 138 17.90 24.97 14.04
N PRO A 139 16.86 25.41 14.79
CA PRO A 139 16.97 26.58 15.63
C PRO A 139 17.97 26.44 16.77
N GLN A 140 18.39 25.22 17.12
CA GLN A 140 19.41 24.97 18.15
C GLN A 140 20.83 24.87 17.57
N ASN A 141 20.97 24.79 16.24
CA ASN A 141 22.26 24.65 15.56
C ASN A 141 22.94 26.02 15.39
N HIS A 142 24.13 26.18 15.97
CA HIS A 142 24.89 27.42 15.96
C HIS A 142 25.23 27.91 14.54
N ASP A 143 25.71 27.01 13.67
CA ASP A 143 26.11 27.36 12.30
C ASP A 143 24.90 27.83 11.48
N PHE A 144 23.74 27.20 11.71
CA PHE A 144 22.49 27.60 11.08
C PHE A 144 22.03 28.98 11.56
N GLN A 145 22.14 29.27 12.87
CA GLN A 145 21.83 30.60 13.41
C GLN A 145 22.75 31.68 12.85
N GLU A 146 24.06 31.42 12.75
CA GLU A 146 25.02 32.38 12.17
C GLU A 146 24.74 32.65 10.70
N THR A 147 24.56 31.60 9.90
CA THR A 147 24.21 31.73 8.47
C THR A 147 22.89 32.48 8.28
N THR A 148 21.88 32.20 9.10
CA THR A 148 20.57 32.88 9.03
C THR A 148 20.70 34.37 9.38
N LYS A 149 21.56 34.73 10.35
CA LYS A 149 21.84 36.14 10.69
C LYS A 149 22.53 36.85 9.53
N GLU A 150 23.53 36.23 8.90
CA GLU A 150 24.22 36.80 7.74
C GLU A 150 23.27 37.06 6.57
N LEU A 151 22.33 36.15 6.31
CA LEU A 151 21.33 36.28 5.26
C LEU A 151 20.24 37.33 5.57
N GLN A 152 19.96 37.61 6.83
CA GLN A 152 19.00 38.64 7.26
C GLN A 152 19.58 40.07 7.28
N LEU A 153 20.90 40.20 7.17
CA LEU A 153 21.62 41.49 7.18
C LEU A 153 21.84 42.08 5.78
N VAL A 154 21.33 41.43 4.72
CA VAL A 154 21.28 41.91 3.33
C VAL A 154 19.88 42.41 3.01
#